data_AF-A0A2X1QPL5-F1
#
_entry.id   AF-A0A2X1QPL5-F1
#
_cell.length_a   1.000
_cell.length_b   1.000
_cell.length_c   1.000
_cell.angle_alpha   90.00
_cell.angle_beta   90.00
_cell.angle_gamma   90.00
#
_symmetry.space_group_name_H-M   'P 1'
#
loop_
_entity.id
_entity.type
_entity.pdbx_description
1 polymer ?
#
loop_
_entity_poly.entity_id
_entity_poly.type
_entity_poly.pdbx_seq_one_letter_code
_entity_poly.pdbx_strand_id
1 'polypeptide(L)'
;MLPNNVRDALAGESTRPRVTRIGDGALIILRCINGSTDERPDQLVAMRLYMDERLIVSTRQRKVLALDDVLGDLKEGNGPTDGGSWLVEVCDALTDHASEFIEQLHDRIIDLEDDLLDQQVPPRGFLALLRKQLIVMRR
;
A
#
# COMPACT_ATOMS: atom_id res chain seq x y z
N MET A 1 20.96 -5.62 19.23
CA MET A 1 19.66 -6.33 19.27
C MET A 1 18.55 -5.30 19.21
N LEU A 2 17.46 -5.56 18.49
CA LEU A 2 16.33 -4.63 18.35
C LEU A 2 15.65 -4.39 19.71
N PRO A 3 15.34 -3.13 20.08
CA PRO A 3 14.57 -2.82 21.28
C PRO A 3 13.20 -3.53 21.32
N ASN A 4 12.72 -3.91 22.51
CA ASN A 4 11.47 -4.67 22.66
C ASN A 4 10.25 -3.94 22.09
N ASN A 5 10.16 -2.62 22.28
CA ASN A 5 9.10 -1.80 21.71
C ASN A 5 9.09 -1.83 20.17
N VAL A 6 10.25 -1.94 19.51
CA VAL A 6 10.35 -2.10 18.05
C VAL A 6 9.85 -3.46 17.63
N ARG A 7 10.21 -4.52 18.35
CA ARG A 7 9.76 -5.89 18.08
C ARG A 7 8.24 -6.01 18.18
N ASP A 8 7.66 -5.46 19.24
CA ASP A 8 6.21 -5.46 19.44
C ASP A 8 5.49 -4.64 18.36
N ALA A 9 6.08 -3.52 17.94
CA ALA A 9 5.51 -2.69 16.88
C ALA A 9 5.58 -3.34 15.50
N LEU A 10 6.66 -4.06 15.19
CA LEU A 10 6.80 -4.85 13.96
C LEU A 10 5.84 -6.06 13.95
N ALA A 11 5.57 -6.65 15.12
CA ALA A 11 4.59 -7.74 15.27
C ALA A 11 3.13 -7.26 15.38
N GLY A 12 2.90 -5.96 15.58
CA GLY A 12 1.58 -5.42 15.91
C GLY A 12 0.57 -5.47 14.77
N GLU A 13 -0.71 -5.49 15.10
CA GLU A 13 -1.80 -5.60 14.12
C GLU A 13 -2.27 -4.25 13.54
N SER A 14 -1.80 -3.14 14.10
CA SER A 14 -2.17 -1.80 13.61
C SER A 14 -1.78 -1.65 12.15
N THR A 15 -2.76 -1.30 11.33
CA THR A 15 -2.54 -1.02 9.92
C THR A 15 -2.41 0.48 9.65
N ARG A 16 -2.71 1.36 10.60
CA ARG A 16 -2.75 2.83 10.36
C ARG A 16 -1.37 3.38 10.00
N PRO A 17 -1.23 4.13 8.89
CA PRO A 17 0.05 4.74 8.52
C PRO A 17 0.54 5.70 9.59
N ARG A 18 1.81 5.60 9.95
CA ARG A 18 2.48 6.51 10.89
C ARG A 18 3.99 6.37 10.81
N VAL A 19 4.67 7.44 11.21
CA VAL A 19 6.12 7.43 11.47
C VAL A 19 6.33 7.72 12.95
N THR A 20 7.24 6.98 13.58
CA THR A 20 7.58 7.16 14.99
C THR A 20 9.09 7.00 15.16
N ARG A 21 9.75 8.05 15.66
CA ARG A 21 11.18 7.99 15.98
C ARG A 21 11.38 7.13 17.23
N ILE A 22 12.30 6.18 17.17
CA ILE A 22 12.63 5.30 18.29
C ILE A 22 14.15 5.26 18.43
N GLY A 23 14.68 5.95 19.44
CA GLY A 23 16.13 6.14 19.59
C GLY A 23 16.72 6.83 18.36
N ASP A 24 17.74 6.20 17.78
CA ASP A 24 18.42 6.67 16.56
C ASP A 24 17.75 6.19 15.27
N GLY A 25 16.74 5.33 15.37
CA GLY A 25 16.00 4.80 14.23
C GLY A 25 14.58 5.38 14.08
N ALA A 26 13.89 4.93 13.04
CA ALA A 26 12.51 5.24 12.75
C ALA A 26 11.71 3.97 12.52
N LEU A 27 10.57 3.86 13.20
CA LEU A 27 9.51 2.91 12.86
C LEU A 27 8.54 3.59 11.90
N ILE A 28 8.34 3.00 10.74
CA ILE A 28 7.44 3.47 9.70
C ILE A 28 6.41 2.36 9.45
N ILE A 29 5.13 2.74 9.49
CA ILE A 29 4.03 1.87 9.07
C ILE A 29 3.42 2.54 7.85
N LEU A 30 3.40 1.82 6.73
CA LEU A 30 2.80 2.25 5.48
C LEU A 30 1.65 1.29 5.12
N ARG A 31 0.74 1.79 4.28
CA ARG A 31 -0.30 0.99 3.66
C ARG A 31 -0.16 1.10 2.15
N CYS A 32 -0.49 0.01 1.49
CA CYS A 32 -0.66 -0.03 0.05
C CYS A 32 -1.87 -0.89 -0.27
N ILE A 33 -2.35 -0.77 -1.49
CA ILE A 33 -3.36 -1.65 -2.05
C ILE A 33 -2.67 -2.69 -2.91
N ASN A 34 -2.95 -3.97 -2.66
CA ASN A 34 -2.65 -4.97 -3.67
C ASN A 34 -3.85 -5.01 -4.60
N GLY A 35 -3.69 -4.53 -5.84
CA GLY A 35 -4.69 -4.76 -6.87
C GLY A 35 -5.03 -6.25 -6.92
N SER A 36 -6.30 -6.59 -6.69
CA SER A 36 -6.78 -7.96 -6.80
C SER A 36 -7.95 -8.02 -7.78
N THR A 37 -8.00 -9.11 -8.53
CA THR A 37 -9.07 -9.46 -9.48
C THR A 37 -10.44 -9.62 -8.82
N ASP A 38 -10.51 -9.73 -7.49
CA ASP A 38 -11.71 -10.09 -6.72
C ASP A 38 -12.58 -8.88 -6.26
N GLU A 39 -12.28 -7.66 -6.71
CA GLU A 39 -13.05 -6.43 -6.40
C GLU A 39 -13.35 -6.18 -4.90
N ARG A 40 -12.55 -6.75 -4.00
CA ARG A 40 -12.84 -6.65 -2.57
C ARG A 40 -12.55 -5.25 -2.02
N PRO A 41 -13.37 -4.73 -1.08
CA PRO A 41 -13.13 -3.42 -0.48
C PRO A 41 -12.02 -3.40 0.60
N ASP A 42 -11.51 -4.56 1.03
CA ASP A 42 -10.48 -4.74 2.07
C ASP A 42 -9.12 -5.17 1.49
N GLN A 43 -8.69 -4.48 0.43
CA GLN A 43 -7.41 -4.76 -0.24
C GLN A 43 -6.19 -4.06 0.38
N LEU A 44 -6.40 -3.22 1.40
CA LEU A 44 -5.29 -2.57 2.10
C LEU A 44 -4.41 -3.60 2.79
N VAL A 45 -3.13 -3.58 2.43
CA VAL A 45 -2.05 -4.32 3.07
C VAL A 45 -1.15 -3.35 3.81
N ALA A 46 -0.72 -3.74 5.01
CA ALA A 46 0.19 -2.94 5.80
C ALA A 46 1.62 -3.49 5.68
N MET A 47 2.55 -2.58 5.43
CA MET A 47 3.98 -2.82 5.48
C MET A 47 4.54 -2.09 6.71
N ARG A 48 5.33 -2.79 7.50
CA ARG A 48 5.98 -2.22 8.68
C ARG A 48 7.48 -2.26 8.48
N LEU A 49 8.12 -1.19 8.91
CA LEU A 49 9.52 -0.92 8.67
C LEU A 49 10.11 -0.39 9.97
N TYR A 50 11.26 -0.91 10.33
CA TYR A 50 12.16 -0.23 11.23
C TYR A 50 13.46 0.00 10.48
N MET A 51 13.96 1.22 10.49
CA MET A 51 15.24 1.56 9.86
C MET A 51 16.08 2.46 10.76
N ASP A 52 17.38 2.22 10.76
CA ASP A 52 18.41 3.11 11.29
C ASP A 52 19.52 3.29 10.23
N GLU A 53 20.65 3.92 10.59
CA GLU A 53 21.76 4.17 9.66
C GLU A 53 22.40 2.89 9.09
N ARG A 54 22.17 1.72 9.69
CA ARG A 54 22.90 0.47 9.38
C ARG A 54 22.00 -0.69 8.99
N LEU A 55 20.73 -0.65 9.39
CA LEU A 55 19.82 -1.78 9.27
C LEU A 55 18.43 -1.32 8.87
N ILE A 56 17.81 -2.11 8.00
CA ILE A 56 16.39 -2.03 7.67
C ILE A 56 15.76 -3.38 7.98
N VAL A 57 14.65 -3.36 8.70
CA VAL A 57 13.84 -4.54 9.00
C VAL A 57 12.42 -4.27 8.53
N SER A 58 11.97 -5.03 7.54
CA SER A 58 10.59 -4.98 7.06
C SER A 58 9.81 -6.20 7.52
N THR A 59 8.52 -6.01 7.83
CA THR A 59 7.59 -7.09 8.15
C THR A 59 6.25 -6.85 7.46
N ARG A 60 5.63 -7.94 7.02
CA ARG A 60 4.34 -7.95 6.31
C ARG A 60 3.55 -9.20 6.68
N GLN A 61 2.24 -9.05 6.86
CA GLN A 61 1.34 -10.18 7.12
C GLN A 61 0.80 -10.78 5.82
N ARG A 62 0.39 -9.92 4.89
CA ARG A 62 0.05 -10.26 3.50
C ARG A 62 1.22 -9.83 2.63
N LYS A 63 1.41 -10.48 1.47
CA LYS A 63 2.37 -10.00 0.47
C LYS A 63 2.04 -8.56 0.09
N VAL A 64 3.05 -7.78 -0.30
CA VAL A 64 2.89 -6.39 -0.76
C VAL A 64 3.52 -6.37 -2.14
N LEU A 65 2.70 -6.21 -3.20
CA LEU A 65 3.15 -6.37 -4.58
C LEU A 65 4.20 -5.31 -4.95
N ALA A 66 3.93 -4.04 -4.63
CA ALA A 66 4.88 -2.93 -4.79
C ALA A 66 6.28 -3.21 -4.17
N LEU A 67 6.36 -3.96 -3.07
CA LEU A 67 7.65 -4.31 -2.48
C LEU A 67 8.38 -5.39 -3.27
N ASP A 68 7.64 -6.30 -3.90
CA ASP A 68 8.23 -7.34 -4.72
C ASP A 68 8.83 -6.73 -6.01
N ASP A 69 8.29 -5.61 -6.51
CA ASP A 69 8.85 -4.83 -7.64
C ASP A 69 10.23 -4.26 -7.29
N VAL A 70 10.33 -3.50 -6.19
CA VAL A 70 11.61 -2.94 -5.70
C VAL A 70 12.64 -4.04 -5.39
N LEU A 71 12.19 -5.19 -4.87
CA LEU A 71 13.06 -6.35 -4.65
C LEU A 71 13.52 -7.01 -5.95
N GLY A 72 12.76 -6.91 -7.04
CA GLY A 72 13.16 -7.33 -8.37
C GLY A 72 14.32 -6.48 -8.87
N ASP A 73 14.14 -5.16 -8.88
CA ASP A 73 15.15 -4.20 -9.34
C ASP A 73 16.46 -4.31 -8.55
N LEU A 74 16.36 -4.49 -7.23
CA LEU A 74 17.52 -4.70 -6.37
C LEU A 74 18.29 -5.99 -6.70
N LYS A 75 17.60 -7.07 -7.09
CA LYS A 75 18.25 -8.33 -7.49
C LYS A 75 18.93 -8.23 -8.85
N GLU A 76 18.43 -7.37 -9.73
CA GLU A 76 19.00 -7.11 -11.05
C GLU A 76 20.16 -6.11 -11.01
N GLY A 77 20.42 -5.50 -9.85
CA GLY A 77 21.50 -4.53 -9.64
C GLY A 77 21.13 -3.10 -10.06
N ASN A 78 19.85 -2.84 -10.36
CA ASN A 78 19.32 -1.53 -10.71
C ASN A 78 18.65 -0.82 -9.52
N GLY A 79 18.63 -1.46 -8.35
CA GLY A 79 18.01 -0.91 -7.14
C GLY A 79 18.88 0.08 -6.36
N PRO A 80 18.40 0.48 -5.17
CA PRO A 80 18.94 1.58 -4.39
C PRO A 80 20.23 1.18 -3.68
N THR A 81 21.15 2.14 -3.55
CA THR A 81 22.48 1.90 -2.96
C THR A 81 22.57 2.20 -1.46
N ASP A 82 21.58 2.91 -0.92
CA ASP A 82 21.48 3.26 0.50
C ASP A 82 20.04 3.15 1.02
N GLY A 83 19.89 3.14 2.34
CA GLY A 83 18.59 2.93 2.99
C GLY A 83 17.59 4.07 2.81
N GLY A 84 18.07 5.30 2.59
CA GLY A 84 17.22 6.44 2.28
C GLY A 84 16.65 6.32 0.87
N SER A 85 17.51 6.05 -0.12
CA SER A 85 17.08 5.78 -1.50
C SER A 85 16.13 4.58 -1.56
N TRP A 86 16.38 3.54 -0.77
CA TRP A 86 15.47 2.39 -0.68
C TRP A 86 14.10 2.76 -0.14
N LEU A 87 14.02 3.62 0.88
CA LEU A 87 12.73 4.10 1.38
C LEU A 87 11.99 4.93 0.33
N VAL A 88 12.70 5.75 -0.44
CA VAL A 88 12.11 6.55 -1.53
C VAL A 88 11.50 5.64 -2.59
N GLU A 89 12.25 4.67 -3.10
CA GLU A 89 11.75 3.74 -4.12
C GLU A 89 10.57 2.90 -3.62
N VAL A 90 10.59 2.47 -2.36
CA VAL A 90 9.43 1.80 -1.75
C VAL A 90 8.24 2.74 -1.71
N CYS A 91 8.40 3.99 -1.29
CA CYS A 91 7.29 4.96 -1.27
C CYS A 91 6.73 5.24 -2.67
N ASP A 92 7.59 5.35 -3.68
CA ASP A 92 7.18 5.53 -5.08
C ASP A 92 6.39 4.32 -5.57
N ALA A 93 6.92 3.10 -5.41
CA ALA A 93 6.21 1.88 -5.80
C ALA A 93 4.85 1.73 -5.10
N LEU A 94 4.77 2.04 -3.80
CA LEU A 94 3.49 2.01 -3.08
C LEU A 94 2.50 3.07 -3.61
N THR A 95 3.01 4.23 -4.03
CA THR A 95 2.20 5.34 -4.57
C THR A 95 1.73 5.04 -5.99
N ASP A 96 2.55 4.40 -6.81
CA ASP A 96 2.21 4.00 -8.17
C ASP A 96 1.08 2.96 -8.17
N HIS A 97 1.20 1.92 -7.34
CA HIS A 97 0.12 0.92 -7.17
C HIS A 97 -1.18 1.55 -6.67
N ALA A 98 -1.10 2.53 -5.77
CA ALA A 98 -2.27 3.26 -5.30
C ALA A 98 -2.88 4.14 -6.41
N SER A 99 -2.06 4.76 -7.25
CA SER A 99 -2.49 5.61 -8.37
C SER A 99 -3.17 4.77 -9.45
N GLU A 100 -2.59 3.63 -9.82
CA GLU A 100 -3.19 2.69 -10.77
C GLU A 100 -4.57 2.23 -10.30
N PHE A 101 -4.72 1.90 -9.02
CA PHE A 101 -6.01 1.51 -8.47
C PHE A 101 -7.03 2.66 -8.48
N ILE A 102 -6.60 3.90 -8.23
CA ILE A 102 -7.46 5.09 -8.33
C ILE A 102 -7.93 5.29 -9.77
N GLU A 103 -7.04 5.12 -10.74
CA GLU A 103 -7.38 5.21 -12.17
C GLU A 103 -8.41 4.15 -12.55
N GLN A 104 -8.21 2.89 -12.15
CA GLN A 104 -9.19 1.82 -12.38
C GLN A 104 -10.55 2.12 -11.75
N LEU A 105 -10.59 2.74 -10.56
CA LEU A 105 -11.86 3.18 -9.98
C LEU A 105 -12.49 4.33 -10.77
N HIS A 106 -11.67 5.22 -11.34
CA HIS A 106 -12.13 6.33 -12.16
C HIS A 106 -12.74 5.83 -13.47
N ASP A 107 -12.07 4.91 -14.17
CA ASP A 107 -12.58 4.27 -15.39
C ASP A 107 -13.93 3.61 -15.14
N ARG A 108 -14.08 2.87 -14.02
CA ARG A 108 -15.37 2.26 -13.65
C ARG A 108 -16.48 3.27 -13.35
N ILE A 109 -16.13 4.49 -12.93
CA ILE A 109 -17.10 5.58 -12.75
C ILE A 109 -17.52 6.11 -14.11
N ILE A 110 -16.58 6.31 -15.03
CA ILE A 110 -16.85 6.78 -16.40
C ILE A 110 -17.76 5.77 -17.11
N ASP A 111 -17.41 4.48 -17.09
CA ASP A 111 -18.23 3.42 -17.69
C ASP A 111 -19.66 3.43 -17.13
N LEU A 112 -19.79 3.65 -15.81
CA LEU A 112 -21.09 3.73 -15.16
C LEU A 112 -21.89 4.97 -15.61
N GLU A 113 -21.22 6.11 -15.78
CA GLU A 113 -21.86 7.34 -16.27
C GLU A 113 -22.37 7.14 -17.70
N ASP A 114 -21.60 6.49 -18.56
CA ASP A 114 -21.98 6.16 -19.94
C ASP A 114 -23.14 5.16 -20.00
N ASP A 115 -23.10 4.08 -19.22
CA ASP A 115 -24.20 3.10 -19.11
C ASP A 115 -25.53 3.78 -18.70
N LEU A 116 -25.46 4.75 -17.78
CA LEU A 116 -26.63 5.49 -17.33
C LEU A 116 -27.21 6.40 -18.42
N LEU A 117 -26.38 6.97 -19.30
CA LEU A 117 -26.85 7.72 -20.47
C LEU A 117 -27.64 6.82 -21.43
N ASP A 118 -27.22 5.56 -21.57
CA ASP A 118 -27.90 4.52 -22.35
C ASP A 118 -29.07 3.85 -21.61
N GLN A 119 -29.47 4.40 -20.46
CA GLN A 119 -30.56 3.88 -19.59
C GLN A 119 -30.30 2.46 -19.05
N GLN A 120 -29.04 2.03 -19.02
CA GLN A 120 -28.63 0.79 -18.35
C GLN A 120 -28.45 1.06 -16.87
N VAL A 121 -29.28 0.41 -16.05
CA VAL A 121 -29.22 0.57 -14.59
C VAL A 121 -28.23 -0.46 -14.03
N PRO A 122 -27.21 -0.02 -13.26
CA PRO A 122 -26.24 -0.94 -12.70
C PRO A 122 -26.88 -1.91 -11.69
N PRO A 123 -26.27 -3.08 -11.45
CA PRO A 123 -26.72 -4.03 -10.45
C PRO A 123 -26.86 -3.39 -9.06
N ARG A 124 -27.86 -3.85 -8.30
CA ARG A 124 -28.07 -3.42 -6.91
C ARG A 124 -26.80 -3.66 -6.08
N GLY A 125 -26.32 -2.60 -5.41
CA GLY A 125 -25.15 -2.66 -4.55
C GLY A 125 -23.82 -2.27 -5.21
N PHE A 126 -23.78 -2.12 -6.53
CA PHE A 126 -22.57 -1.70 -7.26
C PHE A 126 -22.03 -0.35 -6.77
N LEU A 127 -22.89 0.69 -6.76
CA LEU A 127 -22.56 2.01 -6.23
C LEU A 127 -22.10 1.99 -4.77
N ALA A 128 -22.68 1.10 -3.96
CA ALA A 128 -22.31 0.96 -2.55
C ALA A 128 -20.90 0.35 -2.41
N LEU A 129 -20.54 -0.61 -3.27
CA LEU A 129 -19.20 -1.19 -3.33
C LEU A 129 -18.17 -0.15 -3.76
N LEU A 130 -18.44 0.56 -4.86
CA LEU A 130 -17.56 1.61 -5.40
C LEU A 130 -17.33 2.71 -4.36
N ARG A 131 -18.39 3.18 -3.71
CA ARG A 131 -18.29 4.15 -2.60
C ARG A 131 -17.46 3.61 -1.44
N LYS A 132 -17.61 2.33 -1.09
CA LYS A 132 -16.85 1.71 0.00
C LYS A 132 -15.35 1.67 -0.34
N GLN A 133 -14.98 1.34 -1.57
CA GLN A 133 -13.59 1.36 -2.04
C GLN A 133 -12.99 2.77 -1.98
N LEU A 134 -13.71 3.79 -2.48
CA LEU A 134 -13.28 5.20 -2.39
C LEU A 134 -13.07 5.68 -0.94
N ILE A 135 -13.98 5.31 -0.03
CA ILE A 135 -13.85 5.67 1.39
C ILE A 135 -12.61 5.03 2.02
N VAL A 136 -12.30 3.79 1.65
CA VAL A 136 -11.13 3.07 2.16
C VAL A 136 -9.83 3.72 1.69
N MET A 137 -9.76 4.14 0.42
CA MET A 137 -8.58 4.84 -0.12
C MET A 137 -8.33 6.20 0.54
N ARG A 138 -9.39 6.92 0.92
CA ARG A 138 -9.26 8.22 1.60
C ARG A 138 -8.71 8.14 3.04
N ARG A 139 -8.73 6.97 3.69
CA ARG A 139 -8.53 6.80 5.15
C ARG A 139 -7.14 6.33 5.57
#